data_AF-A0A2W6ZFD7-F1
#
_entry.id   AF-A0A2W6ZFD7-F1
#
_cell.length_a   1.000
_cell.length_b   1.000
_cell.length_c   1.000
_cell.angle_alpha   90.00
_cell.angle_beta   90.00
_cell.angle_gamma   90.00
#
_symmetry.space_group_name_H-M   'P 1'
#
loop_
_entity.id
_entity.type
_entity.pdbx_description
1 polymer ?
#
loop_
_entity_poly.entity_id
_entity_poly.type
_entity_poly.pdbx_seq_one_letter_code
_entity_poly.pdbx_strand_id
1 'polypeptide(L)'
;MEINQETFSNDLAMIADRLGASIKTATAKAYFEVVSEALTADQWERAAAKMFLEYDGFKLPTPKQFIEAAIGTPEQRSQAEWHVLVEYSRTQAPCTITATAHRALAHIGGMTAM
;
A
#
# COMPACT_ATOMS: atom_id res chain seq x y z
N MET A 1 -11.02 -10.90 0.78
CA MET A 1 -12.11 -10.17 0.11
C MET A 1 -11.48 -9.25 -0.93
N GLU A 2 -11.97 -9.32 -2.16
CA GLU A 2 -11.56 -8.43 -3.26
C GLU A 2 -12.23 -7.06 -3.11
N ILE A 3 -11.61 -6.02 -3.68
CA ILE A 3 -12.19 -4.67 -3.67
C ILE A 3 -13.42 -4.67 -4.58
N ASN A 4 -14.58 -4.30 -4.02
CA ASN A 4 -15.78 -4.11 -4.83
C ASN A 4 -15.64 -2.82 -5.65
N GLN A 5 -15.86 -2.91 -6.97
CA GLN A 5 -15.70 -1.80 -7.91
C GLN A 5 -16.68 -0.63 -7.62
N GLU A 6 -17.88 -0.91 -7.14
CA GLU A 6 -18.87 0.10 -6.75
C GLU A 6 -18.40 0.86 -5.50
N THR A 7 -17.98 0.13 -4.46
CA THR A 7 -17.41 0.72 -3.24
C THR A 7 -16.19 1.58 -3.58
N PHE A 8 -15.26 1.05 -4.38
CA PHE A 8 -14.10 1.80 -4.86
C PHE A 8 -14.51 3.09 -5.57
N SER A 9 -15.48 3.02 -6.48
CA SER A 9 -15.90 4.17 -7.28
C SER A 9 -16.53 5.25 -6.40
N ASN A 10 -17.34 4.85 -5.42
CA ASN A 10 -17.97 5.76 -4.46
C ASN A 10 -16.91 6.44 -3.56
N ASP A 11 -15.99 5.67 -2.99
CA ASP A 11 -14.94 6.19 -2.12
C ASP A 11 -14.02 7.15 -2.88
N LEU A 12 -13.62 6.77 -4.11
CA LEU A 12 -12.78 7.60 -4.95
C LEU A 12 -13.50 8.89 -5.36
N ALA A 13 -14.80 8.83 -5.63
CA ALA A 13 -15.61 10.00 -5.93
C ALA A 13 -15.73 10.95 -4.72
N MET A 14 -15.93 10.41 -3.50
CA MET A 14 -15.96 11.21 -2.27
C MET A 14 -14.63 11.94 -2.01
N ILE A 15 -13.51 11.26 -2.24
CA ILE A 15 -12.17 11.85 -2.09
C ILE A 15 -11.94 12.91 -3.17
N ALA A 16 -12.34 12.63 -4.41
CA ALA A 16 -12.24 13.61 -5.49
C ALA A 16 -13.04 14.88 -5.19
N ASP A 17 -14.29 14.72 -4.72
CA ASP A 17 -15.19 15.82 -4.37
C ASP A 17 -14.62 16.67 -3.24
N ARG A 18 -14.14 16.04 -2.16
CA ARG A 18 -13.44 16.73 -1.05
C ARG A 18 -12.28 17.59 -1.55
N LEU A 19 -11.55 17.11 -2.55
CA LEU A 19 -10.37 17.77 -3.11
C LEU A 19 -10.70 18.75 -4.26
N GLY A 20 -11.97 18.91 -4.63
CA GLY A 20 -12.39 19.71 -5.78
C GLY A 20 -11.83 19.17 -7.12
N ALA A 21 -11.52 17.88 -7.18
CA ALA A 21 -10.95 17.21 -8.34
C ALA A 21 -12.04 16.50 -9.16
N SER A 22 -11.87 16.47 -10.48
CA SER A 22 -12.69 15.66 -11.38
C SER A 22 -11.88 14.48 -11.90
N ILE A 23 -12.44 13.28 -11.82
CA ILE A 23 -11.83 12.05 -12.32
C ILE A 23 -12.58 11.59 -13.55
N LYS A 24 -11.86 11.40 -14.64
CA LYS A 24 -12.41 10.76 -15.84
C LYS A 24 -12.61 9.27 -15.59
N THR A 25 -13.69 8.69 -16.12
CA THR A 25 -14.00 7.25 -15.97
C THR A 25 -12.82 6.35 -16.36
N ALA A 26 -12.10 6.68 -17.44
CA ALA A 26 -10.91 5.93 -17.86
C ALA A 26 -9.78 5.97 -16.80
N THR A 27 -9.58 7.12 -16.15
CA THR A 27 -8.61 7.26 -15.06
C THR A 27 -9.03 6.46 -13.84
N ALA A 28 -10.31 6.53 -13.45
CA ALA A 28 -10.85 5.75 -12.33
C ALA A 28 -10.69 4.24 -12.57
N LYS A 29 -10.90 3.77 -13.81
CA LYS A 29 -10.73 2.36 -14.17
C LYS A 29 -9.25 1.91 -14.06
N ALA A 30 -8.32 2.66 -14.63
CA ALA A 30 -6.89 2.35 -14.51
C ALA A 30 -6.40 2.39 -13.05
N TYR A 31 -6.98 3.30 -12.26
CA TYR A 31 -6.73 3.39 -10.83
C TYR A 31 -7.19 2.12 -10.10
N PHE A 32 -8.42 1.67 -10.39
CA PHE A 32 -8.98 0.46 -9.82
C PHE A 32 -8.11 -0.76 -10.12
N GLU A 33 -7.71 -0.95 -11.38
CA GLU A 33 -6.85 -2.08 -11.80
C GLU A 33 -5.58 -2.15 -10.94
N VAL A 34 -4.83 -1.04 -10.84
CA VAL A 34 -3.59 -0.98 -10.05
C VAL A 34 -3.82 -1.25 -8.55
N VAL A 35 -4.87 -0.70 -7.98
CA VAL A 35 -5.12 -0.82 -6.53
C VAL A 35 -5.69 -2.19 -6.16
N SER A 36 -6.56 -2.75 -6.99
CA SER A 36 -7.15 -4.08 -6.80
C SER A 36 -6.12 -5.21 -6.83
N GLU A 37 -5.03 -5.03 -7.58
CA GLU A 37 -3.90 -5.97 -7.61
C GLU A 37 -3.01 -5.86 -6.35
N ALA A 38 -2.96 -4.69 -5.72
CA ALA A 38 -2.03 -4.39 -4.64
C ALA A 38 -2.65 -4.47 -3.24
N LEU A 39 -3.94 -4.20 -3.10
CA LEU A 39 -4.63 -4.05 -1.82
C LEU A 39 -5.79 -5.03 -1.66
N THR A 40 -6.01 -5.48 -0.43
CA THR A 40 -7.25 -6.16 -0.04
C THR A 40 -8.38 -5.14 0.20
N ALA A 41 -9.64 -5.61 0.25
CA ALA A 41 -10.78 -4.75 0.59
C ALA A 41 -10.58 -3.96 1.90
N ASP A 42 -10.15 -4.62 2.98
CA ASP A 42 -9.90 -3.97 4.28
C ASP A 42 -8.77 -2.93 4.21
N GLN A 43 -7.75 -3.18 3.38
CA GLN A 43 -6.65 -2.22 3.17
C GLN A 43 -7.14 -1.00 2.39
N TRP A 44 -8.00 -1.21 1.38
CA TRP A 44 -8.64 -0.13 0.65
C TRP A 44 -9.49 0.74 1.58
N GLU A 45 -10.41 0.15 2.34
CA GLU A 45 -11.31 0.91 3.24
C GLU A 45 -10.52 1.77 4.23
N ARG A 46 -9.47 1.21 4.84
CA ARG A 46 -8.60 1.98 5.75
C ARG A 46 -7.85 3.09 5.02
N ALA A 47 -7.33 2.83 3.83
CA ALA A 47 -6.61 3.83 3.05
C ALA A 47 -7.53 4.94 2.55
N ALA A 48 -8.74 4.60 2.09
CA ALA A 48 -9.75 5.55 1.65
C ALA A 48 -10.20 6.44 2.80
N ALA A 49 -10.49 5.87 3.98
CA ALA A 49 -10.83 6.64 5.17
C ALA A 49 -9.68 7.60 5.56
N LYS A 50 -8.43 7.10 5.57
CA LYS A 50 -7.25 7.92 5.86
C LYS A 50 -7.06 9.04 4.83
N MET A 51 -7.20 8.73 3.55
CA MET A 51 -7.10 9.74 2.49
C MET A 51 -8.23 10.77 2.56
N PHE A 52 -9.43 10.35 2.96
CA PHE A 52 -10.56 11.26 3.13
C PHE A 52 -10.40 12.17 4.37
N LEU A 53 -9.73 11.73 5.43
CA LEU A 53 -9.62 12.50 6.66
C LEU A 53 -8.31 13.30 6.78
N GLU A 54 -7.19 12.71 6.38
CA GLU A 54 -5.85 13.20 6.72
C GLU A 54 -5.06 13.71 5.50
N TYR A 55 -5.52 13.44 4.27
CA TYR A 55 -4.80 13.90 3.10
C TYR A 55 -5.02 15.41 2.88
N ASP A 56 -3.94 16.18 3.00
CA ASP A 56 -3.92 17.64 2.83
C ASP A 56 -3.41 18.10 1.45
N GLY A 57 -3.26 17.16 0.50
CA GLY A 57 -2.82 17.50 -0.85
C GLY A 57 -3.95 18.15 -1.67
N PHE A 58 -3.59 19.07 -2.57
CA PHE A 58 -4.53 19.76 -3.46
C PHE A 58 -4.91 18.98 -4.73
N LYS A 59 -4.44 17.74 -4.87
CA LYS A 59 -4.64 16.91 -6.05
C LYS A 59 -5.01 15.51 -5.64
N LEU A 60 -5.76 14.82 -6.48
CA LEU A 60 -6.07 13.42 -6.24
C LEU A 60 -4.77 12.62 -6.04
N PRO A 61 -4.63 11.85 -4.94
CA PRO A 61 -3.46 11.02 -4.73
C PRO A 61 -3.32 9.98 -5.84
N THR A 62 -2.09 9.74 -6.27
CA THR A 62 -1.76 8.68 -7.23
C THR A 62 -2.01 7.29 -6.63
N PRO A 63 -2.23 6.23 -7.44
CA PRO A 63 -2.40 4.87 -6.93
C PRO A 63 -1.28 4.44 -5.99
N LYS A 64 -0.04 4.83 -6.30
CA LYS A 64 1.13 4.58 -5.45
C LYS A 64 0.98 5.19 -4.05
N GLN A 65 0.55 6.46 -3.96
CA GLN A 65 0.34 7.13 -2.68
C GLN A 65 -0.77 6.46 -1.87
N PHE A 66 -1.82 5.97 -2.54
CA PHE A 66 -2.88 5.20 -1.89
C PHE A 66 -2.37 3.88 -1.31
N ILE A 67 -1.57 3.13 -2.08
CA ILE A 67 -0.93 1.91 -1.61
C ILE A 67 -0.03 2.22 -0.41
N GLU A 68 0.81 3.25 -0.50
CA GLU A 68 1.70 3.66 0.59
C GLU A 68 0.94 4.08 1.85
N ALA A 69 -0.23 4.70 1.73
CA ALA A 69 -1.08 5.01 2.88
C ALA A 69 -1.71 3.76 3.51
N ALA A 70 -1.98 2.72 2.71
CA ALA A 70 -2.60 1.48 3.13
C ALA A 70 -1.62 0.53 3.85
N ILE A 71 -0.42 0.36 3.29
CA ILE A 71 0.56 -0.65 3.72
C ILE A 71 1.91 -0.08 4.16
N GLY A 72 2.06 1.25 4.13
CA GLY A 72 3.30 1.94 4.46
C GLY A 72 4.25 2.07 3.27
N THR A 73 5.21 2.97 3.41
CA THR A 73 6.33 3.14 2.46
C THR A 73 7.17 1.86 2.40
N PRO A 74 7.89 1.62 1.28
CA PRO A 74 8.86 0.51 1.22
C PRO A 74 9.79 0.48 2.43
N GLU A 75 10.29 1.63 2.88
CA GLU A 75 11.17 1.78 4.03
C GLU A 75 10.50 1.36 5.34
N GLN A 76 9.25 1.80 5.57
CA GLN A 76 8.46 1.39 6.74
C GLN A 76 8.17 -0.11 6.74
N ARG A 77 7.86 -0.68 5.57
CA ARG A 77 7.66 -2.12 5.42
C ARG A 77 8.95 -2.88 5.71
N SER A 78 10.07 -2.46 5.15
CA SER A 78 11.38 -3.07 5.43
C SER A 78 11.79 -2.95 6.89
N GLN A 79 11.49 -1.84 7.57
CA GLN A 79 11.74 -1.71 9.01
C GLN A 79 10.83 -2.61 9.86
N ALA A 80 9.54 -2.69 9.54
CA ALA A 80 8.61 -3.59 10.22
C ALA A 80 9.02 -5.05 10.04
N GLU A 81 9.40 -5.45 8.82
CA GLU A 81 9.92 -6.77 8.51
C GLU A 81 11.25 -7.04 9.24
N TRP A 82 12.17 -6.07 9.27
CA TRP A 82 13.42 -6.19 10.03
C TRP A 82 13.17 -6.38 11.53
N HIS A 83 12.23 -5.63 12.12
CA HIS A 83 11.86 -5.80 13.52
C HIS A 83 11.31 -7.20 13.81
N VAL A 84 10.46 -7.73 12.94
CA VAL A 84 9.96 -9.11 13.03
C VAL A 84 11.13 -10.11 12.94
N LEU A 85 12.07 -9.92 12.01
CA LEU A 85 13.26 -10.78 11.90
C LEU A 85 14.17 -10.71 13.13
N VAL A 86 14.32 -9.54 13.75
CA VAL A 86 15.08 -9.36 15.00
C VAL A 86 14.38 -10.07 16.17
N GLU A 87 13.07 -9.88 16.35
CA GLU A 87 12.29 -10.58 17.39
C GLU A 87 12.27 -12.09 17.16
N TYR A 88 12.24 -12.52 15.91
CA TYR A 88 12.37 -13.91 15.49
C TYR A 88 13.73 -14.51 15.85
N SER A 89 14.84 -13.80 15.56
CA SER A 89 16.19 -14.24 15.94
C SER A 89 16.35 -14.43 17.46
N ARG A 90 15.55 -13.70 18.25
CA ARG A 90 15.49 -13.83 19.72
C ARG A 90 14.62 -14.99 20.19
N THR A 91 13.72 -15.50 19.35
CA THR A 91 12.70 -16.50 19.73
C THR A 91 12.88 -17.89 19.08
N GLN A 92 13.75 -18.04 18.07
CA GLN A 92 14.15 -19.33 17.43
C GLN A 92 12.99 -20.19 16.84
N ALA A 93 11.81 -19.63 16.61
CA ALA A 93 10.76 -20.34 15.84
C ALA A 93 11.13 -20.38 14.34
N PRO A 94 10.46 -21.13 13.44
CA PRO A 94 10.61 -21.05 11.99
C PRO A 94 9.56 -20.11 11.35
N CYS A 95 9.95 -19.15 10.50
CA CYS A 95 8.99 -18.34 9.73
C CYS A 95 9.41 -18.19 8.26
N THR A 96 8.42 -18.23 7.37
CA THR A 96 8.58 -18.10 5.92
C THR A 96 8.93 -16.65 5.56
N ILE A 97 10.18 -16.42 5.16
CA ILE A 97 10.66 -15.11 4.71
C ILE A 97 10.04 -14.79 3.35
N THR A 98 9.46 -13.59 3.20
CA THR A 98 8.88 -13.14 1.91
C THR A 98 9.99 -12.79 0.90
N ALA A 99 9.71 -12.86 -0.40
CA ALA A 99 10.67 -12.53 -1.45
C ALA A 99 11.17 -11.06 -1.36
N THR A 100 10.36 -10.16 -0.81
CA THR A 100 10.72 -8.76 -0.55
C THR A 100 11.77 -8.66 0.56
N ALA A 101 11.62 -9.42 1.65
CA ALA A 101 12.59 -9.49 2.73
C ALA A 101 13.93 -10.09 2.27
N HIS A 102 13.91 -11.09 1.39
CA HIS A 102 15.14 -11.59 0.74
C HIS A 102 15.89 -10.49 -0.03
N ARG A 103 15.19 -9.62 -0.75
CA ARG A 103 15.82 -8.50 -1.48
C ARG A 103 16.33 -7.40 -0.54
N ALA A 104 15.60 -7.09 0.53
CA ALA A 104 16.03 -6.11 1.52
C ALA A 104 17.30 -6.59 2.26
N LEU A 105 17.38 -7.87 2.62
CA LEU A 105 18.58 -8.49 3.21
C LEU A 105 19.77 -8.48 2.25
N ALA A 106 19.55 -8.76 0.95
CA ALA A 106 20.62 -8.70 -0.06
C ALA A 106 21.23 -7.29 -0.19
N HIS A 107 20.41 -6.24 -0.02
CA HIS A 107 20.88 -4.86 -0.04
C HIS A 107 21.65 -4.44 1.22
N ILE A 108 21.30 -4.97 2.39
CA ILE A 108 21.99 -4.67 3.66
C ILE A 108 23.30 -5.48 3.79
N GLY A 109 23.37 -6.68 3.21
CA GLY A 109 24.51 -7.60 3.36
C GLY A 109 25.64 -7.44 2.34
N GLY A 110 25.49 -6.64 1.28
CA GLY A 110 26.55 -6.46 0.28
C GLY A 110 27.03 -7.77 -0.38
N MET A 111 26.20 -8.81 -0.43
CA MET A 111 26.50 -10.04 -1.17
C MET A 111 25.71 -10.06 -2.47
N THR A 112 26.27 -9.45 -3.50
CA THR A 112 26.18 -10.01 -4.85
C THR A 112 26.77 -11.42 -4.78
N ALA A 113 25.90 -12.43 -4.76
CA ALA A 113 26.34 -13.78 -5.11
C ALA A 113 26.79 -13.74 -6.57
N MET A 114 28.04 -14.14 -6.79
CA MET A 114 28.61 -14.44 -8.11
C MET A 114 27.78 -15.51 -8.83
#